data_AF-A0A924DR01-F1
#
_entry.id   AF-A0A924DR01-F1
#
_cell.length_a   1.000
_cell.length_b   1.000
_cell.length_c   1.000
_cell.angle_alpha   90.00
_cell.angle_beta   90.00
_cell.angle_gamma   90.00
#
_symmetry.space_group_name_H-M   'P 1'
#
loop_
_entity.id
_entity.type
_entity.pdbx_description
1 polymer ?
#
loop_
_entity_poly.entity_id
_entity_poly.type
_entity_poly.pdbx_seq_one_letter_code
_entity_poly.pdbx_strand_id
1 'polypeptide(L)'
;MSKIILLFSFIFLTGCNYSISKKLGANSGNQAIERLPSGTIPGYQIIASGIIAPKCLECHSSSGRNAGGVNLESYTKVIGNLAAIRGEITSGSMPKNRPALSTKEKEVILAWIDAGGPLESTTLPTGSTDPIPTPTPIPPDVPDPDKIDYQIVHTRVIGLRCIGCHSAKGGNKGGVNLETYENVFDQRDAIEDVIRSGDMPRPTTRPLTKVQKEIFLIWLEKGAPETVPHTTAQEKL
;
A
#
# COMPACT_ATOMS: atom_id res chain seq x y z
N MET A 1 -53.89 -58.21 0.47
CA MET A 1 -54.19 -56.85 0.99
C MET A 1 -52.85 -56.16 1.28
N SER A 2 -52.29 -55.46 0.29
CA SER A 2 -50.98 -54.80 0.44
C SER A 2 -51.19 -53.34 0.82
N LYS A 3 -50.64 -52.94 1.96
CA LYS A 3 -50.64 -51.56 2.46
C LYS A 3 -49.43 -50.82 1.87
N ILE A 4 -49.68 -49.86 0.99
CA ILE A 4 -48.67 -48.90 0.51
C ILE A 4 -48.50 -47.84 1.59
N ILE A 5 -47.32 -47.79 2.21
CA ILE A 5 -46.93 -46.75 3.16
C ILE A 5 -46.28 -45.62 2.36
N LEU A 6 -47.01 -44.53 2.19
CA LEU A 6 -46.51 -43.27 1.62
C LEU A 6 -45.73 -42.52 2.71
N LEU A 7 -44.39 -42.54 2.62
CA LEU A 7 -43.53 -41.68 3.43
C LEU A 7 -43.49 -40.28 2.80
N PHE A 8 -44.24 -39.35 3.39
CA PHE A 8 -44.19 -37.93 3.05
C PHE A 8 -42.93 -37.31 3.67
N SER A 9 -41.88 -37.16 2.85
CA SER A 9 -40.64 -36.49 3.26
C SER A 9 -40.84 -34.98 3.26
N PHE A 10 -41.01 -34.39 4.44
CA PHE A 10 -41.15 -32.96 4.65
C PHE A 10 -39.76 -32.30 4.55
N ILE A 11 -39.43 -31.78 3.37
CA ILE A 11 -38.22 -30.99 3.15
C ILE A 11 -38.46 -29.59 3.73
N PHE A 12 -37.95 -29.34 4.94
CA PHE A 12 -37.88 -28.00 5.52
C PHE A 12 -36.83 -27.18 4.76
N LEU A 13 -37.29 -26.39 3.79
CA LEU A 13 -36.52 -25.32 3.16
C LEU A 13 -36.34 -24.19 4.17
N THR A 14 -35.29 -24.28 4.99
CA THR A 14 -34.77 -23.16 5.78
C THR A 14 -34.13 -22.16 4.83
N GLY A 15 -34.93 -21.22 4.34
CA GLY A 15 -34.43 -20.05 3.64
C GLY A 15 -33.65 -19.16 4.59
N CYS A 16 -32.32 -19.27 4.59
CA CYS A 16 -31.47 -18.25 5.17
C CYS A 16 -31.70 -16.94 4.39
N ASN A 17 -32.44 -16.01 4.99
CA ASN A 17 -32.62 -14.65 4.50
C ASN A 17 -31.28 -13.89 4.58
N TYR A 18 -30.40 -14.14 3.60
CA TYR A 18 -29.13 -13.43 3.43
C TYR A 18 -29.36 -12.10 2.70
N SER A 19 -30.06 -11.16 3.33
CA SER A 19 -30.30 -9.83 2.74
C SER A 19 -29.88 -8.65 3.63
N ILE A 20 -29.12 -8.89 4.70
CA ILE A 20 -28.70 -7.85 5.65
C ILE A 20 -27.18 -7.80 5.78
N SER A 21 -26.47 -7.55 4.67
CA SER A 21 -25.06 -7.09 4.74
C SER A 21 -24.68 -6.04 3.69
N LYS A 22 -25.52 -5.79 2.67
CA LYS A 22 -25.11 -4.91 1.55
C LYS A 22 -25.43 -3.42 1.75
N LYS A 23 -26.26 -3.04 2.73
CA LYS A 23 -26.68 -1.63 2.93
C LYS A 23 -25.97 -0.87 4.06
N LEU A 24 -25.20 -1.53 4.92
CA LEU A 24 -24.47 -0.86 6.01
C LEU A 24 -22.96 -0.71 5.75
N GLY A 25 -22.38 -1.48 4.81
CA GLY A 25 -20.94 -1.44 4.53
C GLY A 25 -20.49 -0.30 3.60
N ALA A 26 -21.29 0.08 2.60
CA ALA A 26 -20.86 1.03 1.57
C ALA A 26 -20.84 2.50 2.05
N ASN A 27 -21.65 2.87 3.05
CA ASN A 27 -21.68 4.22 3.58
C ASN A 27 -20.68 4.47 4.72
N SER A 28 -20.25 3.41 5.43
CA SER A 28 -19.37 3.57 6.59
C SER A 28 -17.96 4.06 6.21
N GLY A 29 -17.40 3.57 5.09
CA GLY A 29 -16.07 3.96 4.61
C GLY A 29 -16.00 5.42 4.18
N ASN A 30 -16.97 5.89 3.40
CA ASN A 30 -17.02 7.30 2.98
C ASN A 30 -17.19 8.25 4.17
N GLN A 31 -17.99 7.86 5.17
CA GLN A 31 -18.16 8.65 6.39
C GLN A 31 -16.86 8.73 7.20
N ALA A 32 -16.02 7.69 7.20
CA ALA A 32 -14.72 7.74 7.85
C ALA A 32 -13.80 8.77 7.19
N ILE A 33 -13.81 8.85 5.86
CA ILE A 33 -13.01 9.82 5.09
C ILE A 33 -13.45 11.26 5.35
N GLU A 34 -14.75 11.51 5.35
CA GLU A 34 -15.32 12.84 5.62
C GLU A 34 -15.05 13.32 7.05
N ARG A 35 -14.84 12.38 7.99
CA ARG A 35 -14.57 12.67 9.41
C ARG A 35 -13.09 12.58 9.78
N LEU A 36 -12.20 12.36 8.81
CA LEU A 36 -10.77 12.31 9.09
C LEU A 36 -10.31 13.65 9.68
N PRO A 37 -9.72 13.65 10.89
CA PRO A 37 -9.19 14.87 11.48
C PRO A 37 -8.11 15.47 10.58
N SER A 38 -8.09 16.80 10.49
CA SER A 38 -7.03 17.53 9.81
C SER A 38 -5.65 17.09 10.33
N GLY A 39 -4.71 16.88 9.40
CA GLY A 39 -3.37 16.38 9.74
C GLY A 39 -3.29 14.87 9.94
N THR A 40 -4.36 14.10 9.76
CA THR A 40 -4.27 12.63 9.83
C THR A 40 -3.99 12.04 8.45
N ILE A 41 -2.95 11.22 8.34
CA ILE A 41 -2.76 10.29 7.23
C ILE A 41 -3.52 9.01 7.59
N PRO A 42 -4.57 8.63 6.84
CA PRO A 42 -5.31 7.41 7.14
C PRO A 42 -4.45 6.17 6.88
N GLY A 43 -4.72 5.08 7.59
CA GLY A 43 -4.19 3.77 7.27
C GLY A 43 -4.90 3.12 6.09
N TYR A 44 -4.33 2.02 5.60
CA TYR A 44 -4.87 1.25 4.47
C TYR A 44 -6.33 0.84 4.68
N GLN A 45 -6.74 0.46 5.89
CA GLN A 45 -8.13 0.03 6.14
C GLN A 45 -9.16 1.11 5.80
N ILE A 46 -8.86 2.38 6.10
CA ILE A 46 -9.74 3.52 5.79
C ILE A 46 -9.78 3.75 4.27
N ILE A 47 -8.61 3.72 3.61
CA ILE A 47 -8.51 3.88 2.16
C ILE A 47 -9.19 2.73 1.41
N ALA A 48 -8.99 1.50 1.87
CA ALA A 48 -9.55 0.30 1.29
C ALA A 48 -11.08 0.33 1.36
N SER A 49 -11.63 0.60 2.55
CA SER A 49 -13.09 0.61 2.75
C SER A 49 -13.79 1.85 2.18
N GLY A 50 -13.14 3.03 2.19
CA GLY A 50 -13.72 4.28 1.74
C GLY A 50 -13.51 4.60 0.25
N ILE A 51 -12.47 4.07 -0.39
CA ILE A 51 -12.18 4.39 -1.80
C ILE A 51 -11.98 3.13 -2.64
N ILE A 52 -11.02 2.28 -2.30
CA ILE A 52 -10.60 1.19 -3.20
C ILE A 52 -11.74 0.19 -3.42
N ALA A 53 -12.34 -0.33 -2.35
CA ALA A 53 -13.43 -1.30 -2.43
C ALA A 53 -14.66 -0.75 -3.17
N PRO A 54 -15.24 0.40 -2.80
CA PRO A 54 -16.45 0.88 -3.44
C PRO A 54 -16.25 1.45 -4.86
N LYS A 55 -15.03 1.90 -5.21
CA LYS A 55 -14.82 2.67 -6.46
C LYS A 55 -13.85 2.04 -7.44
N CYS A 56 -12.98 1.14 -6.99
CA CYS A 56 -11.93 0.57 -7.83
C CYS A 56 -12.12 -0.93 -8.07
N LEU A 57 -12.53 -1.69 -7.05
CA LEU A 57 -12.54 -3.16 -7.12
C LEU A 57 -13.57 -3.75 -8.08
N GLU A 58 -14.56 -3.01 -8.54
CA GLU A 58 -15.47 -3.56 -9.56
C GLU A 58 -14.77 -3.85 -10.89
N CYS A 59 -13.72 -3.09 -11.22
CA CYS A 59 -12.93 -3.29 -12.43
C CYS A 59 -11.51 -3.79 -12.13
N HIS A 60 -10.91 -3.39 -11.01
CA HIS A 60 -9.54 -3.74 -10.64
C HIS A 60 -9.47 -4.91 -9.65
N SER A 61 -10.29 -5.93 -9.87
CA SER A 61 -10.29 -7.17 -9.11
C SER A 61 -10.24 -8.37 -10.03
N SER A 62 -10.02 -9.56 -9.47
CA SER A 62 -10.03 -10.81 -10.24
C SER A 62 -11.38 -11.02 -10.92
N SER A 63 -12.48 -10.69 -10.24
CA SER A 63 -13.84 -10.73 -10.81
C SER A 63 -14.08 -9.61 -11.83
N GLY A 64 -13.48 -8.44 -11.61
CA GLY A 64 -13.45 -7.30 -12.55
C GLY A 64 -12.51 -7.48 -13.75
N ARG A 65 -11.89 -8.67 -13.90
CA ARG A 65 -10.92 -9.01 -14.96
C ARG A 65 -9.66 -8.15 -14.96
N ASN A 66 -9.31 -7.55 -13.82
CA ASN A 66 -8.12 -6.72 -13.64
C ASN A 66 -7.97 -5.68 -14.75
N ALA A 67 -8.95 -4.80 -14.93
CA ALA A 67 -8.93 -3.79 -15.98
C ALA A 67 -7.59 -3.04 -16.04
N GLY A 68 -7.02 -2.90 -17.24
CA GLY A 68 -5.68 -2.32 -17.42
C GLY A 68 -4.52 -3.19 -16.91
N GLY A 69 -4.76 -4.47 -16.63
CA GLY A 69 -3.78 -5.40 -16.06
C GLY A 69 -3.47 -5.13 -14.59
N VAL A 70 -4.32 -4.39 -13.88
CA VAL A 70 -4.10 -4.00 -12.48
C VAL A 70 -5.12 -4.67 -11.57
N ASN A 71 -4.63 -5.30 -10.51
CA ASN A 71 -5.44 -5.87 -9.43
C ASN A 71 -5.16 -5.11 -8.14
N LEU A 72 -6.21 -4.74 -7.40
CA LEU A 72 -6.13 -3.92 -6.17
C LEU A 72 -6.77 -4.63 -4.95
N GLU A 73 -7.00 -5.95 -5.03
CA GLU A 73 -7.74 -6.70 -3.99
C GLU A 73 -6.99 -6.84 -2.66
N SER A 74 -5.67 -6.61 -2.64
CA SER A 74 -4.85 -6.72 -1.43
C SER A 74 -3.91 -5.53 -1.27
N TYR A 75 -3.54 -5.27 -0.01
CA TYR A 75 -2.58 -4.21 0.34
C TYR A 75 -1.31 -4.27 -0.51
N THR A 76 -0.65 -5.44 -0.57
CA THR A 76 0.58 -5.63 -1.34
C THR A 76 0.42 -5.26 -2.81
N LYS A 77 -0.72 -5.63 -3.42
CA LYS A 77 -1.01 -5.28 -4.82
C LYS A 77 -1.28 -3.78 -4.99
N VAL A 78 -1.97 -3.14 -4.04
CA VAL A 78 -2.19 -1.69 -4.06
C VAL A 78 -0.87 -0.93 -3.93
N ILE A 79 -0.03 -1.29 -2.95
CA ILE A 79 1.28 -0.67 -2.73
C ILE A 79 2.19 -0.81 -3.95
N GLY A 80 2.22 -1.99 -4.56
CA GLY A 80 2.95 -2.23 -5.81
C GLY A 80 2.48 -1.40 -7.02
N ASN A 81 1.29 -0.77 -6.93
CA ASN A 81 0.71 0.03 -8.00
C ASN A 81 0.54 1.53 -7.66
N LEU A 82 1.09 2.03 -6.54
CA LEU A 82 0.84 3.41 -6.08
C LEU A 82 1.18 4.48 -7.12
N ALA A 83 2.28 4.31 -7.86
CA ALA A 83 2.67 5.25 -8.91
C ALA A 83 1.63 5.33 -10.03
N ALA A 84 1.11 4.19 -10.48
CA ALA A 84 0.05 4.12 -11.49
C ALA A 84 -1.26 4.70 -10.95
N ILE A 85 -1.67 4.31 -9.74
CA ILE A 85 -2.89 4.83 -9.07
C ILE A 85 -2.81 6.36 -8.95
N ARG A 86 -1.67 6.91 -8.53
CA ARG A 86 -1.45 8.35 -8.44
C ARG A 86 -1.63 9.03 -9.79
N GLY A 87 -1.01 8.48 -10.84
CA GLY A 87 -1.09 9.01 -12.20
C GLY A 87 -2.53 9.14 -12.66
N GLU A 88 -3.30 8.06 -12.55
CA GLU A 88 -4.71 8.00 -12.99
C GLU A 88 -5.65 8.90 -12.17
N ILE A 89 -5.42 9.04 -10.86
CA ILE A 89 -6.22 9.93 -10.00
C ILE A 89 -5.90 11.40 -10.29
N THR A 90 -4.63 11.71 -10.53
CA THR A 90 -4.15 13.09 -10.80
C THR A 90 -4.61 13.58 -12.17
N SER A 91 -4.54 12.73 -13.20
CA SER A 91 -5.09 13.04 -14.53
C SER A 91 -6.62 13.07 -14.55
N GLY A 92 -7.26 12.44 -13.56
CA GLY A 92 -8.71 12.27 -13.53
C GLY A 92 -9.25 11.25 -14.55
N SER A 93 -8.38 10.41 -15.12
CA SER A 93 -8.79 9.34 -16.04
C SER A 93 -9.51 8.18 -15.35
N MET A 94 -9.36 8.07 -14.02
CA MET A 94 -10.10 7.13 -13.19
C MET A 94 -10.90 7.83 -12.08
N PRO A 95 -12.10 7.33 -11.74
CA PRO A 95 -12.78 6.14 -12.30
C PRO A 95 -13.36 6.34 -13.72
N LYS A 96 -13.19 5.36 -14.61
CA LYS A 96 -13.70 5.43 -16.00
C LYS A 96 -15.20 5.13 -16.06
N ASN A 97 -15.98 5.97 -16.75
CA ASN A 97 -17.43 5.83 -16.93
C ASN A 97 -18.21 5.67 -15.61
N ARG A 98 -17.68 6.24 -14.54
CA ARG A 98 -18.19 6.18 -13.18
C ARG A 98 -18.12 7.59 -12.57
N PRO A 99 -18.85 7.86 -11.49
CA PRO A 99 -18.67 9.10 -10.76
C PRO A 99 -17.21 9.29 -10.36
N ALA A 100 -16.69 10.49 -10.60
CA ALA A 100 -15.34 10.85 -10.20
C ALA A 100 -15.16 10.75 -8.67
N LEU A 101 -13.92 10.58 -8.22
CA LEU A 101 -13.59 10.77 -6.80
C LEU A 101 -13.94 12.22 -6.40
N SER A 102 -14.54 12.38 -5.22
CA SER A 102 -14.77 13.71 -4.64
C SER A 102 -13.43 14.41 -4.38
N THR A 103 -13.45 15.73 -4.24
CA THR A 103 -12.25 16.50 -3.90
C THR A 103 -11.60 15.96 -2.63
N LYS A 104 -12.40 15.62 -1.61
CA LYS A 104 -11.89 15.09 -0.35
C LYS A 104 -11.30 13.69 -0.49
N GLU A 105 -11.96 12.80 -1.22
CA GLU A 105 -11.43 11.45 -1.50
C GLU A 105 -10.10 11.53 -2.25
N LYS A 106 -9.98 12.41 -3.26
CA LYS A 106 -8.73 12.64 -3.99
C LYS A 106 -7.62 13.15 -3.07
N GLU A 107 -7.91 14.15 -2.25
CA GLU A 107 -6.95 14.69 -1.28
C GLU A 107 -6.43 13.58 -0.36
N VAL A 108 -7.35 12.81 0.23
CA VAL A 108 -7.04 11.79 1.23
C VAL A 108 -6.24 10.62 0.62
N ILE A 109 -6.63 10.11 -0.55
CA ILE A 109 -5.88 9.01 -1.19
C ILE A 109 -4.51 9.48 -1.71
N LEU A 110 -4.40 10.72 -2.21
CA LEU A 110 -3.12 11.26 -2.66
C LEU A 110 -2.18 11.50 -1.47
N ALA A 111 -2.68 11.98 -0.34
CA ALA A 111 -1.92 12.11 0.90
C ALA A 111 -1.45 10.76 1.43
N TRP A 112 -2.31 9.74 1.41
CA TRP A 112 -1.94 8.37 1.77
C TRP A 112 -0.86 7.80 0.84
N ILE A 113 -1.00 7.99 -0.48
CA ILE A 113 0.01 7.61 -1.48
C ILE A 113 1.34 8.34 -1.23
N ASP A 114 1.30 9.63 -0.97
CA ASP A 114 2.50 10.44 -0.71
C ASP A 114 3.24 10.02 0.56
N ALA A 115 2.50 9.51 1.56
CA ALA A 115 3.05 8.90 2.77
C ALA A 115 3.58 7.46 2.55
N GLY A 116 3.58 6.95 1.31
CA GLY A 116 4.04 5.60 0.98
C GLY A 116 3.02 4.50 1.25
N GLY A 117 1.76 4.88 1.43
CA GLY A 117 0.64 3.98 1.68
C GLY A 117 0.75 3.22 3.01
N PRO A 118 0.86 3.91 4.17
CA PRO A 118 0.99 3.24 5.46
C PRO A 118 -0.20 2.30 5.74
N LEU A 119 0.09 1.18 6.41
CA LEU A 119 -0.93 0.22 6.83
C LEU A 119 -1.83 0.81 7.93
N GLU A 120 -1.21 1.49 8.89
CA GLU A 120 -1.89 2.14 10.03
C GLU A 120 -2.02 3.64 9.83
N SER A 121 -3.01 4.25 10.50
CA SER A 121 -3.18 5.71 10.47
C SER A 121 -2.12 6.41 11.31
N THR A 122 -1.60 7.53 10.82
CA THR A 122 -0.63 8.36 11.53
C THR A 122 -1.15 9.78 11.63
N THR A 123 -1.16 10.35 12.83
CA THR A 123 -1.42 11.77 13.03
C THR A 123 -0.13 12.54 12.79
N LEU A 124 -0.16 13.47 11.84
CA LEU A 124 0.89 14.47 11.72
C LEU A 124 0.78 15.41 12.92
N PRO A 125 1.90 15.85 13.51
CA PRO A 125 1.88 16.84 14.55
C PRO A 125 1.23 18.12 14.01
N THR A 126 -0.02 18.36 14.42
CA THR A 126 -0.76 19.59 14.10
C THR A 126 -0.16 20.72 14.92
N GLY A 127 0.28 21.78 14.25
CA GLY A 127 0.95 22.91 14.88
C GLY A 127 0.17 23.48 16.06
N SER A 128 0.73 23.32 17.27
CA SER A 128 0.39 24.14 18.43
C SER A 128 0.71 25.61 18.11
N THR A 129 -0.16 26.51 18.55
CA THR A 129 0.03 27.97 18.45
C THR A 129 0.87 28.52 19.61
N ASP A 130 1.44 27.66 20.46
CA ASP A 130 2.39 28.07 21.49
C ASP A 130 3.70 28.60 20.88
N PRO A 131 4.35 29.61 21.49
CA PRO A 131 5.67 30.07 21.07
C PRO A 131 6.61 28.88 21.03
N ILE A 132 7.10 28.60 19.81
CA ILE A 132 7.95 27.48 19.45
C ILE A 132 9.05 27.30 20.52
N PRO A 133 8.96 26.29 21.42
CA PRO A 133 10.16 25.84 22.09
C PRO A 133 11.11 25.41 20.97
N THR A 134 12.36 25.87 21.03
CA THR A 134 13.43 25.48 20.10
C THR A 134 13.24 24.00 19.74
N PRO A 135 13.04 23.67 18.45
CA PRO A 135 12.60 22.34 18.07
C PRO A 135 13.59 21.32 18.63
N THR A 136 13.14 20.56 19.62
CA THR A 136 13.75 19.27 19.93
C THR A 136 13.65 18.49 18.62
N PRO A 137 14.76 17.99 18.06
CA PRO A 137 14.75 17.32 16.77
C PRO A 137 13.69 16.22 16.79
N ILE A 138 12.67 16.37 15.95
CA ILE A 138 11.70 15.30 15.68
C ILE A 138 12.56 14.10 15.27
N PRO A 139 12.48 12.96 15.98
CA PRO A 139 13.24 11.78 15.61
C PRO A 139 12.92 11.47 14.14
N PRO A 140 13.92 11.34 13.27
CA PRO A 140 13.66 10.99 11.88
C PRO A 140 12.89 9.67 11.86
N ASP A 141 11.83 9.61 11.06
CA ASP A 141 10.89 8.49 10.88
C ASP A 141 11.54 7.25 10.21
N VAL A 142 12.83 7.04 10.49
CA VAL A 142 13.62 5.89 10.11
C VAL A 142 13.20 4.76 11.05
N PRO A 143 12.67 3.64 10.54
CA PRO A 143 12.41 2.46 11.35
C PRO A 143 13.66 2.07 12.13
N ASP A 144 13.45 1.45 13.29
CA ASP A 144 14.49 0.78 14.06
C ASP A 144 15.45 0.04 13.10
N PRO A 145 16.74 0.44 13.01
CA PRO A 145 17.69 -0.14 12.07
C PRO A 145 17.76 -1.65 12.15
N ASP A 146 17.55 -2.23 13.32
CA ASP A 146 17.59 -3.68 13.54
C ASP A 146 16.40 -4.40 12.93
N LYS A 147 15.30 -3.69 12.67
CA LYS A 147 14.06 -4.22 12.09
C LYS A 147 13.94 -4.02 10.58
N ILE A 148 14.90 -3.37 9.93
CA ILE A 148 14.86 -3.14 8.48
C ILE A 148 15.20 -4.44 7.73
N ASP A 149 14.24 -4.94 6.95
CA ASP A 149 14.33 -6.06 6.02
C ASP A 149 13.94 -5.65 4.58
N TYR A 150 13.98 -6.61 3.66
CA TYR A 150 13.59 -6.39 2.28
C TYR A 150 12.13 -5.92 2.14
N GLN A 151 11.20 -6.40 2.96
CA GLN A 151 9.80 -5.97 2.87
C GLN A 151 9.66 -4.47 3.16
N ILE A 152 10.35 -3.96 4.18
CA ILE A 152 10.36 -2.52 4.49
C ILE A 152 10.99 -1.72 3.35
N VAL A 153 12.17 -2.13 2.85
CA VAL A 153 12.84 -1.42 1.74
C VAL A 153 12.01 -1.47 0.46
N HIS A 154 11.43 -2.62 0.14
CA HIS A 154 10.63 -2.81 -1.04
C HIS A 154 9.38 -1.93 -1.01
N THR A 155 8.65 -1.94 0.11
CA THR A 155 7.41 -1.15 0.25
C THR A 155 7.66 0.34 0.34
N ARG A 156 8.74 0.79 1.01
CA ARG A 156 9.01 2.22 1.24
C ARG A 156 9.89 2.88 0.19
N VAL A 157 10.65 2.09 -0.59
CA VAL A 157 11.64 2.63 -1.52
C VAL A 157 11.55 1.97 -2.91
N ILE A 158 11.87 0.68 -3.05
CA ILE A 158 12.02 0.04 -4.38
C ILE A 158 10.71 0.09 -5.16
N GLY A 159 9.60 -0.35 -4.56
CA GLY A 159 8.27 -0.36 -5.17
C GLY A 159 7.77 1.04 -5.57
N LEU A 160 8.11 2.06 -4.78
CA LEU A 160 7.64 3.44 -5.00
C LEU A 160 8.48 4.22 -6.00
N ARG A 161 9.79 3.96 -6.05
CA ARG A 161 10.77 4.84 -6.71
C ARG A 161 11.51 4.15 -7.85
N CYS A 162 11.60 2.83 -7.85
CA CYS A 162 12.49 2.11 -8.76
C CYS A 162 11.73 1.24 -9.77
N ILE A 163 10.68 0.52 -9.33
CA ILE A 163 9.93 -0.45 -10.16
C ILE A 163 9.34 0.18 -11.43
N GLY A 164 9.00 1.46 -11.43
CA GLY A 164 8.46 2.15 -12.62
C GLY A 164 9.39 2.09 -13.84
N CYS A 165 10.70 1.93 -13.64
CA CYS A 165 11.70 1.83 -14.71
C CYS A 165 12.51 0.52 -14.66
N HIS A 166 12.76 -0.01 -13.47
CA HIS A 166 13.57 -1.21 -13.26
C HIS A 166 12.70 -2.46 -13.05
N SER A 167 11.74 -2.67 -13.94
CA SER A 167 10.88 -3.85 -13.98
C SER A 167 10.77 -4.36 -15.41
N ALA A 168 10.32 -5.61 -15.60
CA ALA A 168 10.07 -6.14 -16.93
C ALA A 168 9.14 -5.22 -17.74
N LYS A 169 8.09 -4.70 -17.09
CA LYS A 169 7.16 -3.71 -17.68
C LYS A 169 7.82 -2.34 -17.92
N GLY A 170 8.70 -1.90 -17.02
CA GLY A 170 9.49 -0.66 -17.16
C GLY A 170 10.62 -0.76 -18.19
N GLY A 171 10.85 -1.95 -18.76
CA GLY A 171 11.88 -2.23 -19.75
C GLY A 171 13.28 -2.34 -19.15
N ASN A 172 13.39 -2.72 -17.86
CA ASN A 172 14.65 -2.95 -17.14
C ASN A 172 15.71 -1.87 -17.45
N LYS A 173 15.37 -0.59 -17.24
CA LYS A 173 16.26 0.51 -17.64
C LYS A 173 17.64 0.34 -17.00
N GLY A 174 18.70 0.45 -17.81
CA GLY A 174 20.06 0.19 -17.36
C GLY A 174 20.43 -1.29 -17.20
N GLY A 175 19.61 -2.21 -17.72
CA GLY A 175 19.86 -3.67 -17.60
C GLY A 175 19.49 -4.25 -16.24
N VAL A 176 18.83 -3.47 -15.39
CA VAL A 176 18.51 -3.84 -14.00
C VAL A 176 17.02 -4.14 -13.87
N ASN A 177 16.70 -5.28 -13.25
CA ASN A 177 15.34 -5.64 -12.82
C ASN A 177 15.32 -5.68 -11.29
N LEU A 178 14.31 -5.10 -10.65
CA LEU A 178 14.19 -5.01 -9.18
C LEU A 178 12.88 -5.62 -8.66
N GLU A 179 12.19 -6.45 -9.46
CA GLU A 179 10.87 -6.99 -9.12
C GLU A 179 10.91 -8.08 -8.04
N THR A 180 12.06 -8.73 -7.84
CA THR A 180 12.24 -9.80 -6.85
C THR A 180 13.41 -9.49 -5.92
N TYR A 181 13.40 -10.11 -4.75
CA TYR A 181 14.49 -9.99 -3.78
C TYR A 181 15.81 -10.44 -4.39
N GLU A 182 15.83 -11.59 -5.08
CA GLU A 182 17.03 -12.18 -5.67
C GLU A 182 17.66 -11.22 -6.69
N ASN A 183 16.84 -10.61 -7.55
CA ASN A 183 17.35 -9.65 -8.53
C ASN A 183 17.95 -8.41 -7.86
N VAL A 184 17.36 -7.91 -6.76
CA VAL A 184 17.90 -6.78 -6.01
C VAL A 184 19.18 -7.18 -5.29
N PHE A 185 19.19 -8.35 -4.67
CA PHE A 185 20.32 -8.86 -3.89
C PHE A 185 21.55 -9.10 -4.75
N ASP A 186 21.37 -9.70 -5.93
CA ASP A 186 22.44 -9.96 -6.90
C ASP A 186 23.08 -8.68 -7.45
N GLN A 187 22.34 -7.57 -7.42
CA GLN A 187 22.77 -6.27 -7.94
C GLN A 187 23.06 -5.24 -6.84
N ARG A 188 23.04 -5.65 -5.57
CA ARG A 188 23.03 -4.74 -4.42
C ARG A 188 24.21 -3.77 -4.40
N ASP A 189 25.41 -4.22 -4.78
CA ASP A 189 26.61 -3.37 -4.78
C ASP A 189 26.48 -2.26 -5.84
N ALA A 190 26.04 -2.60 -7.05
CA ALA A 190 25.80 -1.62 -8.11
C ALA A 190 24.67 -0.65 -7.76
N ILE A 191 23.61 -1.14 -7.09
CA ILE A 191 22.50 -0.32 -6.59
C ILE A 191 22.99 0.65 -5.51
N GLU A 192 23.82 0.17 -4.58
CA GLU A 192 24.40 0.99 -3.52
C GLU A 192 25.22 2.14 -4.09
N ASP A 193 26.10 1.83 -5.05
CA ASP A 193 26.97 2.81 -5.70
C ASP A 193 26.16 3.96 -6.32
N VAL A 194 25.14 3.65 -7.13
CA VAL A 194 24.33 4.67 -7.82
C VAL A 194 23.41 5.46 -6.87
N ILE A 195 22.97 4.85 -5.76
CA ILE A 195 22.21 5.56 -4.73
C ILE A 195 23.12 6.49 -3.94
N ARG A 196 24.34 6.05 -3.59
CA ARG A 196 25.32 6.87 -2.87
C ARG A 196 25.76 8.06 -3.71
N SER A 197 26.10 7.85 -4.98
CA SER A 197 26.49 8.90 -5.92
C SER A 197 25.35 9.88 -6.22
N GLY A 198 24.09 9.45 -6.06
CA GLY A 198 22.92 10.24 -6.39
C GLY A 198 22.56 10.23 -7.88
N ASP A 199 23.17 9.32 -8.65
CA ASP A 199 22.84 9.13 -10.07
C ASP A 199 21.45 8.52 -10.26
N MET A 200 20.96 7.81 -9.23
CA MET A 200 19.60 7.27 -9.19
C MET A 200 18.83 7.77 -7.97
N PRO A 201 17.54 8.13 -8.15
CA PRO A 201 16.80 8.19 -9.42
C PRO A 201 17.32 9.29 -10.37
N ARG A 202 17.12 9.11 -11.68
CA ARG A 202 17.56 10.09 -12.70
C ARG A 202 17.10 11.52 -12.35
N PRO A 203 17.84 12.58 -12.70
CA PRO A 203 17.47 13.96 -12.36
C PRO A 203 16.08 14.42 -12.83
N THR A 204 15.53 13.78 -13.87
CA THR A 204 14.20 14.06 -14.41
C THR A 204 13.06 13.38 -13.63
N THR A 205 13.39 12.49 -12.68
CA THR A 205 12.41 11.86 -11.79
C THR A 205 12.51 12.46 -10.39
N ARG A 206 11.49 12.19 -9.55
CA ARG A 206 11.49 12.68 -8.17
C ARG A 206 12.62 11.97 -7.40
N PRO A 207 13.56 12.69 -6.77
CA PRO A 207 14.64 12.08 -6.00
C PRO A 207 14.11 11.32 -4.78
N LEU A 208 14.91 10.40 -4.25
CA LEU A 208 14.63 9.81 -2.93
C LEU A 208 14.60 10.90 -1.87
N THR A 209 13.67 10.79 -0.93
CA THR A 209 13.76 11.61 0.29
C THR A 209 14.98 11.16 1.12
N LYS A 210 15.45 12.02 2.03
CA LYS A 210 16.53 11.68 2.95
C LYS A 210 16.26 10.35 3.68
N VAL A 211 15.05 10.19 4.22
CA VAL A 211 14.60 8.98 4.92
C VAL A 211 14.55 7.76 4.00
N GLN A 212 14.08 7.90 2.76
CA GLN A 212 14.06 6.78 1.80
C GLN A 212 15.48 6.30 1.45
N LYS A 213 16.41 7.24 1.24
CA LYS A 213 17.82 6.91 0.99
C LYS A 213 18.45 6.24 2.21
N GLU A 214 18.18 6.75 3.41
CA GLU A 214 18.70 6.22 4.67
C GLU A 214 18.21 4.78 4.95
N ILE A 215 16.90 4.51 4.81
CA ILE A 215 16.33 3.16 4.96
C ILE A 215 17.01 2.16 4.01
N PHE A 216 17.20 2.55 2.75
CA PHE A 216 17.84 1.68 1.76
C PHE A 216 19.30 1.41 2.12
N LEU A 217 20.08 2.46 2.43
CA LEU A 217 21.49 2.31 2.75
C LEU A 217 21.74 1.50 4.03
N ILE A 218 20.91 1.67 5.06
CA ILE A 218 20.99 0.85 6.29
C ILE A 218 20.75 -0.63 5.98
N TRP A 219 19.74 -0.93 5.14
CA TRP A 219 19.47 -2.32 4.74
C TRP A 219 20.63 -2.95 3.97
N LEU A 220 21.22 -2.22 3.03
CA LEU A 220 22.40 -2.66 2.26
C LEU A 220 23.60 -2.90 3.17
N GLU A 221 23.88 -1.99 4.10
CA GLU A 221 24.97 -2.11 5.08
C GLU A 221 24.83 -3.35 5.97
N LYS A 222 23.60 -3.77 6.28
CA LYS A 222 23.30 -5.01 7.02
C LYS A 222 23.40 -6.28 6.18
N GLY A 223 23.90 -6.19 4.95
CA GLY A 223 24.00 -7.31 4.02
C GLY A 223 22.68 -7.64 3.31
N ALA A 224 21.77 -6.67 3.20
CA ALA A 224 20.51 -6.78 2.49
C ALA A 224 19.64 -7.99 2.91
N PRO A 225 19.34 -8.18 4.21
CA PRO A 225 18.60 -9.34 4.67
C PRO A 225 17.18 -9.40 4.07
N GLU A 226 16.78 -10.55 3.56
CA GLU A 226 15.41 -10.78 3.08
C GLU A 226 14.39 -10.65 4.22
N THR A 227 14.73 -11.22 5.37
CA THR A 227 13.95 -11.18 6.61
C THR A 227 14.86 -10.86 7.78
N VAL A 228 14.36 -10.12 8.78
CA VAL A 228 15.09 -9.97 10.04
C VAL A 228 14.94 -11.25 10.87
N PRO A 229 16.04 -11.80 11.43
CA PRO A 229 15.93 -12.90 12.38
C PRO A 229 15.02 -12.47 13.53
N HIS A 230 13.93 -13.19 13.77
CA HIS A 230 13.20 -13.04 15.01
C HIS A 230 14.13 -13.54 16.11
N THR A 231 14.77 -12.62 16.84
CA THR A 231 15.49 -12.98 18.05
C THR A 231 14.46 -13.51 19.03
N THR A 232 14.26 -14.82 19.06
CA THR A 232 13.39 -15.49 20.04
C THR A 232 14.10 -15.36 21.38
N ALA A 233 13.88 -14.23 22.04
CA ALA A 233 14.47 -13.93 23.33
C ALA A 233 13.75 -14.72 24.43
N GLN A 234 13.85 -16.06 24.44
CA GLN A 234 13.58 -16.91 25.62
C GLN A 234 14.12 -18.34 25.38
N GLU A 235 15.38 -18.58 25.73
CA GLU A 235 15.78 -19.90 26.28
C GLU A 235 17.10 -19.80 27.07
N LYS A 236 17.05 -19.06 28.19
CA LYS A 236 17.94 -19.31 29.33
C LYS A 236 17.13 -19.11 30.60
N LEU A 237 16.47 -20.18 31.03
CA LEU A 237 16.18 -20.47 32.43
C LEU A 237 16.93 -21.75 32.78
#